data_AF-A0A259JYA8-F1
#
_entry.id   AF-A0A259JYA8-F1
#
_cell.length_a   1.000
_cell.length_b   1.000
_cell.length_c   1.000
_cell.angle_alpha   90.00
_cell.angle_beta   90.00
_cell.angle_gamma   90.00
#
_symmetry.space_group_name_H-M   'P 1'
#
loop_
_entity.id
_entity.type
_entity.pdbx_description
1 polymer ?
#
loop_
_entity_poly.entity_id
_entity_poly.type
_entity_poly.pdbx_seq_one_letter_code
_entity_poly.pdbx_strand_id
1 'polypeptide(L)'
;MAQNIEDFQKLGKENVELAMKSFGTFSKSAQAIALEIADYTKSSFELGTATLEKLMSAKTLEQAVEIQQSYLKTAYEGLVAETTKLGELYKDLAKEAYKPYESAFAKVQ
;
A
#
# COMPACT_ATOMS: atom_id res chain seq x y z
N MET A 1 8.28 13.18 -45.93
CA MET A 1 9.32 12.50 -45.12
C MET A 1 9.71 13.27 -43.86
N ALA A 2 9.85 14.60 -43.88
CA ALA A 2 10.14 15.39 -42.67
C ALA A 2 9.05 15.27 -41.58
N GLN A 3 7.76 15.37 -41.94
CA GLN A 3 6.64 15.16 -40.99
C GLN A 3 6.69 13.81 -40.28
N ASN A 4 6.96 12.72 -41.01
CA ASN A 4 7.05 11.38 -40.42
C ASN A 4 8.20 11.23 -39.41
N ILE A 5 9.28 12.01 -39.56
CA ILE A 5 10.43 11.97 -38.63
C ILE A 5 10.11 12.79 -37.37
N GLU A 6 9.46 13.95 -37.52
CA GLU A 6 9.00 14.77 -36.39
C GLU A 6 7.93 14.05 -35.56
N ASP A 7 6.96 13.41 -36.22
CA ASP A 7 5.92 12.61 -35.54
C ASP A 7 6.52 11.39 -34.82
N PHE A 8 7.51 10.73 -35.43
CA PHE A 8 8.22 9.61 -34.80
C PHE A 8 9.05 10.06 -33.60
N GLN A 9 9.74 11.20 -33.69
CA GLN A 9 10.45 11.80 -32.55
C GLN A 9 9.48 12.19 -31.43
N LYS A 10 8.30 12.73 -31.76
CA LYS A 10 7.28 13.13 -30.79
C LYS A 10 6.70 11.93 -30.05
N LEU A 11 6.36 10.87 -30.78
CA LEU A 11 5.96 9.57 -30.20
C LEU A 11 7.05 8.99 -29.28
N GLY A 12 8.32 9.05 -29.70
CA GLY A 12 9.44 8.61 -28.88
C GLY A 12 9.54 9.38 -27.56
N LYS A 13 9.41 10.71 -27.60
CA LYS A 13 9.41 11.55 -26.38
C LYS A 13 8.22 11.28 -25.48
N GLU A 14 7.01 11.22 -26.03
CA GLU A 14 5.79 10.92 -25.27
C GLU A 14 5.88 9.57 -24.57
N ASN A 15 6.41 8.54 -25.23
CA ASN A 15 6.61 7.22 -24.63
C ASN A 15 7.64 7.22 -23.49
N VAL A 16 8.73 7.97 -23.62
CA VAL A 16 9.74 8.10 -22.56
C VAL A 16 9.16 8.84 -21.35
N GLU A 17 8.40 9.92 -21.56
CA GLU A 17 7.71 10.63 -20.48
C GLU A 17 6.70 9.73 -19.75
N LEU A 18 5.93 8.93 -20.51
CA LEU A 18 4.99 7.96 -19.96
C LEU A 18 5.69 6.87 -19.15
N ALA A 19 6.83 6.36 -19.63
CA ALA A 19 7.64 5.38 -18.93
C ALA A 19 8.21 5.95 -17.62
N MET A 20 8.78 7.15 -17.66
CA MET A 20 9.31 7.83 -16.47
C MET A 20 8.21 8.10 -15.43
N LYS A 21 7.02 8.52 -15.87
CA LYS A 21 5.87 8.72 -15.00
C LYS A 21 5.41 7.39 -14.37
N SER A 22 5.31 6.33 -15.16
CA SER A 22 4.91 4.99 -14.69
C SER A 22 5.89 4.44 -13.67
N PHE A 23 7.19 4.58 -13.93
CA PHE A 23 8.25 4.20 -12.99
C PHE A 23 8.18 5.00 -11.69
N GLY A 24 7.99 6.32 -11.78
CA GLY A 24 7.85 7.19 -10.60
C GLY A 24 6.65 6.80 -9.74
N THR A 25 5.49 6.51 -10.35
CA THR A 25 4.30 6.07 -9.63
C THR A 25 4.47 4.69 -8.99
N PHE A 26 5.06 3.75 -9.72
CA PHE A 26 5.36 2.42 -9.18
C PHE A 26 6.31 2.50 -7.98
N SER A 27 7.40 3.26 -8.10
CA SER A 27 8.37 3.44 -7.02
C SER A 27 7.73 4.04 -5.76
N LYS A 28 6.89 5.08 -5.92
CA LYS A 28 6.15 5.68 -4.79
C LYS A 28 5.17 4.70 -4.15
N SER A 29 4.45 3.92 -4.95
CA SER A 29 3.49 2.94 -4.44
C SER A 29 4.21 1.83 -3.66
N ALA A 30 5.34 1.35 -4.18
CA ALA A 30 6.18 0.38 -3.49
C ALA A 30 6.74 0.94 -2.17
N GLN A 31 7.17 2.20 -2.15
CA GLN A 31 7.59 2.86 -0.91
C GLN A 31 6.45 2.98 0.10
N ALA A 32 5.24 3.35 -0.33
CA ALA A 32 4.08 3.47 0.55
C ALA A 32 3.70 2.11 1.15
N ILE A 33 3.67 1.04 0.35
CA ILE A 33 3.41 -0.33 0.82
C ILE A 33 4.48 -0.76 1.83
N ALA A 34 5.76 -0.52 1.53
CA ALA A 34 6.86 -0.89 2.43
C ALA A 34 6.79 -0.16 3.77
N LEU A 35 6.43 1.13 3.75
CA LEU A 35 6.23 1.92 4.97
C LEU A 35 5.05 1.38 5.78
N GLU A 36 3.93 1.08 5.15
CA GLU A 36 2.74 0.55 5.83
C GLU A 36 3.04 -0.77 6.55
N ILE A 37 3.70 -1.71 5.86
CA ILE A 37 4.12 -2.99 6.44
C ILE A 37 5.07 -2.78 7.63
N ALA A 38 6.01 -1.83 7.52
CA ALA A 38 6.95 -1.52 8.59
C ALA A 38 6.22 -0.94 9.82
N ASP A 39 5.28 -0.02 9.61
CA ASP A 39 4.47 0.61 10.67
C ASP A 39 3.56 -0.40 11.35
N TYR A 40 2.91 -1.29 10.59
CA TYR A 40 2.10 -2.38 11.14
C TYR A 40 2.94 -3.38 11.95
N THR A 41 4.14 -3.73 11.45
CA THR A 41 5.07 -4.61 12.15
C THR A 41 5.49 -4.03 13.50
N LYS A 42 5.86 -2.73 13.50
CA LYS A 42 6.22 -2.00 14.72
C LYS A 42 5.05 -1.98 15.71
N SER A 43 3.86 -1.60 15.25
CA SER A 43 2.66 -1.54 16.08
C SER A 43 2.28 -2.91 16.67
N SER A 44 2.41 -3.98 15.88
CA SER A 44 2.17 -5.36 16.33
C SER A 44 3.15 -5.79 17.41
N PHE A 45 4.42 -5.41 17.29
CA PHE A 45 5.44 -5.68 18.29
C PHE A 45 5.14 -4.93 19.60
N GLU A 46 4.85 -3.63 19.52
CA GLU A 46 4.49 -2.81 20.69
C GLU A 46 3.25 -3.36 21.42
N LEU A 47 2.21 -3.76 20.67
CA LEU A 47 1.02 -4.40 21.23
C LEU A 47 1.36 -5.72 21.95
N GLY A 48 2.21 -6.55 21.33
CA GLY A 48 2.65 -7.82 21.91
C GLY A 48 3.42 -7.63 23.20
N THR A 49 4.40 -6.73 23.23
CA THR A 49 5.19 -6.41 24.43
C THR A 49 4.30 -5.86 25.54
N ALA A 50 3.43 -4.90 25.23
CA ALA A 50 2.50 -4.35 26.22
C ALA A 50 1.54 -5.41 26.78
N THR A 51 1.11 -6.37 25.96
CA THR A 51 0.27 -7.49 26.40
C THR A 51 1.04 -8.43 27.32
N LEU A 52 2.29 -8.75 26.98
CA LEU A 52 3.16 -9.58 27.81
C LEU A 52 3.41 -8.96 29.19
N GLU A 53 3.71 -7.67 29.24
CA GLU A 53 3.89 -6.93 30.50
C GLU A 53 2.64 -6.99 31.40
N LYS A 54 1.45 -6.83 30.79
CA LYS A 54 0.17 -6.97 31.50
C LYS A 54 -0.05 -8.39 32.00
N LEU A 55 0.23 -9.41 31.17
CA LEU A 55 0.10 -10.82 31.54
C LEU A 55 1.02 -11.19 32.71
N MET A 56 2.27 -10.72 32.71
CA MET A 56 3.20 -10.93 33.82
C MET A 56 2.72 -10.30 35.14
N SER A 57 1.89 -9.27 35.05
CA SER A 57 1.32 -8.57 36.21
C SER A 57 -0.04 -9.12 36.65
N ALA A 58 -0.61 -10.08 35.91
CA ALA A 58 -1.91 -10.67 36.22
C ALA A 58 -1.85 -11.54 37.49
N LYS A 59 -2.81 -11.34 38.41
CA LYS A 59 -2.85 -12.06 39.69
C LYS A 59 -3.81 -13.25 39.67
N THR A 60 -4.71 -13.29 38.68
CA THR A 60 -5.71 -14.35 38.53
C THR A 60 -5.81 -14.79 37.07
N LEU A 61 -6.36 -15.99 36.87
CA LEU A 61 -6.62 -16.51 35.53
C LEU A 61 -7.65 -15.66 34.78
N GLU A 62 -8.66 -15.14 35.49
CA GLU A 62 -9.70 -14.28 34.91
C GLU A 62 -9.10 -12.99 34.33
N GLN A 63 -8.20 -12.34 35.05
CA GLN A 63 -7.46 -11.17 34.56
C GLN A 63 -6.61 -11.51 33.32
N ALA A 64 -5.93 -12.66 33.31
CA ALA A 64 -5.14 -13.09 32.16
C ALA A 64 -6.03 -13.34 30.93
N VAL A 65 -7.21 -13.92 31.12
CA VAL A 65 -8.20 -14.15 30.06
C VAL A 65 -8.73 -12.82 29.50
N GLU A 66 -9.04 -11.83 30.34
CA GLU A 66 -9.44 -10.50 29.89
C GLU A 66 -8.35 -9.81 29.07
N ILE A 67 -7.09 -9.87 29.53
CA ILE A 67 -5.93 -9.32 28.81
C ILE A 67 -5.79 -9.98 27.43
N GLN A 68 -5.87 -11.31 27.37
CA GLN A 68 -5.77 -12.06 26.11
C GLN A 68 -6.93 -11.74 25.16
N GLN A 69 -8.17 -11.61 25.67
CA GLN A 69 -9.32 -11.21 24.87
C GLN A 69 -9.14 -9.81 24.28
N SER A 70 -8.66 -8.85 25.08
CA SER A 70 -8.36 -7.50 24.59
C SER A 70 -7.27 -7.53 23.51
N TYR A 71 -6.21 -8.30 23.71
CA TYR A 71 -5.15 -8.48 22.70
C TYR A 71 -5.70 -9.01 21.38
N LEU A 72 -6.49 -10.09 21.44
CA LEU A 72 -7.08 -10.69 20.24
C LEU A 72 -8.00 -9.72 19.49
N LYS A 73 -8.83 -8.97 20.23
CA LYS A 73 -9.70 -7.95 19.64
C LYS A 73 -8.89 -6.87 18.94
N THR A 74 -7.90 -6.28 19.62
CA THR A 74 -7.08 -5.20 19.06
C THR A 74 -6.22 -5.69 17.90
N ALA A 75 -5.65 -6.90 17.98
CA ALA A 75 -4.89 -7.49 16.88
C ALA A 75 -5.77 -7.73 15.65
N TYR A 76 -7.02 -8.18 15.84
CA TYR A 76 -7.97 -8.36 14.75
C TYR A 76 -8.36 -7.04 14.09
N GLU A 77 -8.71 -6.02 14.89
CA GLU A 77 -9.04 -4.68 14.39
C GLU A 77 -7.86 -4.08 13.60
N GLY A 78 -6.63 -4.23 14.12
CA GLY A 78 -5.41 -3.79 13.46
C GLY A 78 -5.17 -4.51 12.13
N LEU A 79 -5.34 -5.83 12.08
CA LEU A 79 -5.17 -6.61 10.85
C LEU A 79 -6.17 -6.21 9.76
N VAL A 80 -7.43 -5.98 10.13
CA VAL A 80 -8.47 -5.54 9.19
C VAL A 80 -8.14 -4.15 8.64
N ALA A 81 -7.70 -3.24 9.50
CA ALA A 81 -7.27 -1.90 9.08
C ALA A 81 -6.08 -1.97 8.10
N GLU A 82 -5.05 -2.74 8.43
CA GLU A 82 -3.87 -2.93 7.58
C GLU A 82 -4.23 -3.53 6.22
N THR A 83 -5.03 -4.60 6.22
CA THR A 83 -5.47 -5.27 4.98
C THR A 83 -6.28 -4.32 4.10
N THR A 84 -7.14 -3.50 4.71
CA THR A 84 -7.92 -2.49 3.99
C THR A 84 -7.00 -1.46 3.33
N LYS A 85 -6.04 -0.94 4.09
CA LYS A 85 -5.11 0.09 3.62
C LYS A 85 -4.16 -0.41 2.53
N LEU A 86 -3.63 -1.62 2.66
CA LEU A 86 -2.87 -2.28 1.59
C LEU A 86 -3.74 -2.48 0.34
N GLY A 87 -5.00 -2.90 0.51
CA GLY A 87 -5.95 -3.04 -0.60
C GLY A 87 -6.18 -1.73 -1.35
N GLU A 88 -6.30 -0.60 -0.63
CA GLU A 88 -6.40 0.73 -1.21
C GLU A 88 -5.14 1.13 -1.99
N LEU A 89 -3.95 0.90 -1.41
CA LEU A 89 -2.67 1.17 -2.08
C LEU A 89 -2.52 0.38 -3.40
N TYR A 90 -2.88 -0.91 -3.39
CA TYR A 90 -2.87 -1.73 -4.61
C TYR A 90 -3.90 -1.27 -5.64
N LYS A 91 -5.10 -0.90 -5.19
CA LYS A 91 -6.15 -0.36 -6.08
C LYS A 91 -5.69 0.93 -6.75
N ASP A 92 -5.03 1.82 -6.02
CA ASP A 92 -4.53 3.07 -6.57
C ASP A 92 -3.38 2.85 -7.55
N LEU A 93 -2.46 1.91 -7.25
CA LEU A 93 -1.46 1.47 -8.21
C LEU A 93 -2.10 0.95 -9.50
N ALA A 94 -3.13 0.12 -9.40
CA ALA A 94 -3.85 -0.41 -10.56
C ALA A 94 -4.49 0.72 -11.39
N LYS A 95 -5.20 1.67 -10.76
CA LYS A 95 -5.78 2.83 -11.47
C LYS A 95 -4.72 3.61 -12.23
N GLU A 96 -3.59 3.92 -11.60
CA GLU A 96 -2.51 4.67 -12.26
C GLU A 96 -1.91 3.90 -13.44
N ALA A 97 -1.80 2.57 -13.34
CA ALA A 97 -1.36 1.72 -14.43
C ALA A 97 -2.37 1.66 -15.60
N TYR A 98 -3.67 1.85 -15.33
CA TYR A 98 -4.72 1.84 -16.37
C TYR A 98 -4.91 3.18 -17.10
N LYS A 99 -4.51 4.32 -16.51
CA LYS A 99 -4.64 5.66 -17.12
C LYS A 99 -4.13 5.82 -18.57
N PRO A 100 -3.00 5.21 -18.97
CA PRO A 100 -2.52 5.28 -20.36
C PRO A 100 -3.53 4.69 -21.36
N TYR A 101 -4.25 3.63 -20.96
CA TYR A 101 -5.22 2.96 -21.81
C TYR A 101 -6.52 3.77 -21.95
N GLU A 102 -6.99 4.40 -20.87
CA GLU A 102 -8.12 5.35 -20.94
C GLU A 102 -7.82 6.52 -21.89
N SER A 103 -6.61 7.08 -21.78
CA SER A 103 -6.16 8.19 -22.63
C SER A 103 -6.01 7.79 -24.10
N ALA A 104 -5.61 6.54 -24.38
CA ALA A 104 -5.52 6.02 -25.73
C ALA A 104 -6.91 5.76 -26.33
N PHE A 105 -7.85 5.21 -25.55
CA PHE A 105 -9.22 4.95 -26.00
C PHE A 105 -9.96 6.25 -26.31
N ALA A 106 -9.78 7.30 -25.48
CA ALA A 106 -10.34 8.63 -25.71
C ALA A 106 -9.77 9.37 -26.93
N LYS A 107 -8.60 8.96 -27.46
CA LYS A 107 -8.02 9.51 -28.70
C LYS A 107 -8.52 8.79 -29.97
N VAL A 108 -9.17 7.64 -29.83
CA VAL A 108 -9.64 6.80 -30.96
C VAL A 108 -11.16 6.95 -31.19
N GLN A 109 -11.88 7.55 -30.24
CA GLN A 109 -13.28 7.99 -30.37
C GLN A 109 -13.36 9.44 -30.83
#